data_AF-A0A970X0L7-F1
#
_entry.id   AF-A0A970X0L7-F1
#
_cell.length_a   1.000
_cell.length_b   1.000
_cell.length_c   1.000
_cell.angle_alpha   90.00
_cell.angle_beta   90.00
_cell.angle_gamma   90.00
#
_symmetry.space_group_name_H-M   'P 1'
#
loop_
_entity.id
_entity.type
_entity.pdbx_description
1 polymer ?
#
loop_
_entity_poly.entity_id
_entity_poly.type
_entity_poly.pdbx_seq_one_letter_code
_entity_poly.pdbx_strand_id
1 'polypeptide(L)' 'MSERNEEVKRRILAWEQENNKKLEDCTESEWIEAAQIILALSELEAEEYLSYLQGISQSLSTK' A
#
# COMPACT_ATOMS: atom_id res chain seq x y z
N MET A 1 2.47 -17.40 -9.70
CA MET A 1 2.66 -16.40 -8.63
C MET A 1 4.15 -16.15 -8.51
N SER A 2 4.62 -14.92 -8.75
CA SER A 2 6.06 -14.58 -8.71
C SER A 2 6.54 -14.45 -7.26
N GLU A 3 7.79 -14.85 -6.97
CA GLU A 3 8.43 -14.77 -5.64
C GLU A 3 8.35 -13.37 -5.03
N ARG A 4 8.40 -12.33 -5.88
CA ARG A 4 8.22 -10.93 -5.48
C ARG A 4 6.88 -10.68 -4.79
N ASN A 5 5.83 -11.38 -5.20
CA ASN A 5 4.50 -11.21 -4.63
C ASN A 5 4.37 -11.84 -3.24
N GLU A 6 5.11 -12.92 -2.97
CA GLU A 6 5.13 -13.57 -1.65
C GLU A 6 5.91 -12.74 -0.63
N GLU A 7 7.00 -12.10 -1.05
CA GLU A 7 7.77 -11.21 -0.18
C GLU A 7 6.97 -9.96 0.23
N VAL A 8 6.26 -9.33 -0.72
CA VAL A 8 5.39 -8.18 -0.42
C VAL A 8 4.31 -8.57 0.59
N LYS A 9 3.66 -9.73 0.41
CA LYS A 9 2.67 -10.24 1.39
C LYS A 9 3.24 -10.41 2.79
N ARG A 10 4.47 -10.94 2.91
CA ARG A 10 5.12 -11.08 4.23
C ARG A 10 5.35 -9.74 4.89
N ARG A 11 5.81 -8.74 4.14
CA ARG A 11 6.04 -7.38 4.66
C ARG A 11 4.75 -6.70 5.09
N ILE A 12 3.68 -6.88 4.32
CA ILE A 12 2.33 -6.42 4.72
C ILE A 12 1.95 -7.02 6.08
N LEU A 13 2.01 -8.35 6.21
CA LEU A 13 1.63 -9.01 7.46
C LEU A 13 2.52 -8.60 8.65
N ALA A 14 3.82 -8.45 8.44
CA ALA A 14 4.74 -8.00 9.48
C ALA A 14 4.40 -6.58 9.94
N TRP A 15 4.21 -5.66 8.99
CA TRP A 15 3.85 -4.28 9.29
C TRP A 15 2.50 -4.21 10.04
N GLU A 16 1.49 -4.97 9.61
CA GLU A 16 0.18 -4.99 10.28
C GLU A 16 0.26 -5.51 11.72
N GLN A 17 1.11 -6.51 11.98
CA GLN A 17 1.35 -7.04 13.32
C GLN A 17 2.09 -6.04 14.21
N GLU A 18 3.11 -5.37 13.68
CA GLU A 18 3.90 -4.38 14.42
C GLU A 18 3.08 -3.13 14.78
N ASN A 19 2.18 -2.71 13.90
CA ASN A 19 1.36 -1.51 14.07
C ASN A 19 -0.03 -1.80 14.66
N ASN A 20 -0.38 -3.09 14.86
CA ASN A 20 -1.69 -3.55 15.30
C ASN A 20 -2.85 -2.89 14.52
N LYS A 21 -2.67 -2.75 13.21
CA LYS A 21 -3.55 -2.00 12.30
C LYS A 21 -3.51 -2.60 10.90
N LYS A 22 -4.63 -2.56 10.18
CA LYS A 22 -4.71 -3.01 8.79
C LYS A 22 -4.36 -1.88 7.83
N LEU A 23 -3.73 -2.21 6.70
CA LEU A 23 -3.41 -1.23 5.66
C LEU A 23 -4.66 -0.52 5.10
N GLU A 24 -5.78 -1.23 5.05
CA GLU A 24 -7.07 -0.66 4.61
C GLU A 24 -7.67 0.34 5.60
N ASP A 25 -7.25 0.28 6.87
CA ASP A 25 -7.67 1.21 7.92
C ASP A 25 -6.71 2.40 8.10
N CYS A 26 -5.66 2.48 7.28
CA CYS A 26 -4.70 3.58 7.31
C CYS A 26 -5.31 4.86 6.75
N THR A 27 -4.98 5.99 7.38
CA THR A 27 -5.09 7.30 6.73
C THR A 27 -4.12 7.38 5.56
N GLU A 28 -4.32 8.35 4.66
CA GLU A 28 -3.46 8.58 3.51
C GLU A 28 -1.97 8.66 3.88
N SER A 29 -1.67 9.44 4.92
CA SER A 29 -0.32 9.64 5.43
C SER A 29 0.29 8.35 5.97
N GLU A 30 -0.46 7.60 6.80
CA GLU A 30 0.00 6.31 7.34
C GLU A 30 0.21 5.27 6.24
N TRP A 31 -0.62 5.30 5.20
CA TRP A 31 -0.47 4.39 4.07
C TRP A 31 0.81 4.70 3.29
N ILE A 32 1.12 5.97 3.06
CA ILE A 32 2.36 6.41 2.40
C ILE A 32 3.58 5.93 3.18
N GLU A 33 3.60 6.11 4.51
CA GLU A 33 4.67 5.60 5.36
C GLU A 33 4.80 4.07 5.29
N ALA A 34 3.67 3.35 5.34
CA ALA A 34 3.67 1.91 5.21
C ALA A 34 4.18 1.43 3.84
N ALA A 35 3.78 2.11 2.76
CA ALA A 35 4.19 1.79 1.40
C ALA A 35 5.70 1.99 1.18
N GLN A 36 6.30 3.01 1.80
CA GLN A 36 7.75 3.21 1.77
C GLN A 36 8.49 1.99 2.35
N ILE A 37 7.98 1.41 3.43
CA ILE A 37 8.60 0.25 4.09
C ILE A 37 8.31 -1.06 3.34
N ILE A 38 7.05 -1.29 3.00
CA ILE A 38 6.56 -2.57 2.44
C ILE A 38 7.01 -2.73 0.99
N LEU A 39 6.83 -1.67 0.19
CA LEU A 39 7.10 -1.67 -1.24
C LEU A 39 8.49 -1.13 -1.58
N ALA A 40 9.26 -0.67 -0.57
CA ALA A 40 10.57 -0.05 -0.76
C ALA A 40 10.53 1.14 -1.73
N LEU A 41 9.47 1.95 -1.63
CA LEU A 41 9.26 3.16 -2.40
C LEU A 41 9.81 4.37 -1.64
N SER A 42 10.18 5.42 -2.37
CA SER A 42 10.29 6.76 -1.80
C SER A 42 8.91 7.34 -1.48
N GLU A 43 8.87 8.41 -0.68
CA GLU A 43 7.63 9.13 -0.35
C GLU A 43 6.86 9.56 -1.61
N LEU A 44 7.54 10.20 -2.58
CA LEU A 44 6.94 10.61 -3.85
C LEU A 44 6.39 9.41 -4.64
N GLU A 45 7.14 8.32 -4.73
CA GLU A 45 6.67 7.13 -5.44
C GLU A 45 5.46 6.49 -4.74
N ALA A 46 5.41 6.53 -3.41
CA ALA A 46 4.28 6.05 -2.63
C ALA A 46 3.04 6.94 -2.82
N GLU A 47 3.20 8.26 -2.86
CA GLU A 47 2.13 9.22 -3.17
C GLU A 47 1.58 9.05 -4.60
N GLU A 48 2.46 8.91 -5.59
CA GLU A 48 2.07 8.66 -6.98
C GLU A 48 1.35 7.32 -7.12
N TYR A 49 1.83 6.29 -6.41
CA TYR A 49 1.21 4.98 -6.42
C TYR A 49 -0.17 5.01 -5.74
N LEU A 50 -0.31 5.72 -4.62
CA LEU A 50 -1.60 5.90 -3.96
C LEU A 50 -2.59 6.67 -4.84
N SER A 51 -2.12 7.75 -5.48
CA SER A 51 -2.90 8.54 -6.45
C SER A 51 -3.36 7.68 -7.63
N TYR A 52 -2.49 6.79 -8.13
CA TYR A 52 -2.84 5.83 -9.17
C TYR A 52 -3.94 4.86 -8.70
N LEU A 53 -3.83 4.30 -7.48
CA LEU A 53 -4.85 3.40 -6.91
C LEU A 53 -6.21 4.10 -6.72
N GLN A 54 -6.21 5.33 -6.21
CA GLN A 54 -7.42 6.14 -6.05
C GLN A 54 -8.02 6.55 -7.42
N GLY A 55 -7.18 6.87 -8.40
CA GLY A 55 -7.60 7.17 -9.76
C GLY A 55 -8.21 5.98 -10.51
N ILE A 56 -7.72 4.76 -10.24
CA ILE A 56 -8.35 3.52 -10.73
C ILE A 56 -9.73 3.33 -10.10
N SER A 57 -9.91 3.66 -8.82
CA SER A 57 -11.19 3.51 -8.11
C SER A 57 -12.32 4.32 -8.76
N GLN A 58 -12.03 5.53 -9.26
CA GLN A 58 -12.99 6.37 -10.00
C GLN A 58 -13.38 5.80 -11.38
N SER A 59 -12.50 4.99 -11.99
CA SER A 59 -12.75 4.37 -13.31
C SER A 59 -13.57 3.08 -13.23
N LEU A 60 -13.70 2.48 -12.03
CA LEU A 60 -14.46 1.24 -11.81
C LEU A 60 -15.84 1.46 -11.18
N SER A 61 -16.20 2.71 -10.82
CA SER A 61 -17.52 3.08 -10.28
C SER A 61 -18.51 3.65 -11.32
N THR A 62 -18.17 3.61 -12.61
CA THR A 62 -19.12 3.89 -13.70
C THR A 62 -19.59 2.60 -14.36
N LYS A 63 -20.52 1.89 -13.69
CA LYS A 63 -21.54 1.05 -14.35
C LYS A 63 -22.66 0.67 -13.40
#